data_AF-A0A927AJ05-F1
#
_entry.id   AF-A0A927AJ05-F1
#
_cell.length_a   1.000
_cell.length_b   1.000
_cell.length_c   1.000
_cell.angle_alpha   90.00
_cell.angle_beta   90.00
_cell.angle_gamma   90.00
#
_symmetry.space_group_name_H-M   'P 1'
#
loop_
_entity.id
_entity.type
_entity.pdbx_description
1 polymer ?
#
loop_
_entity_poly.entity_id
_entity_poly.type
_entity_poly.pdbx_seq_one_letter_code
_entity_poly.pdbx_strand_id
1 'polypeptide(L)'
;MEYLLYGLAVYGLLVACRYLIFFQRLLGLTLQYIDYEIRSGEEIPAYIKELFEIPLPELEKLGFQFHSYFSFNDIYLDVSKSWGMVLYNEAFKTFANVNIRSLPESVRLFTIEFLTFFEDGLLLHTMNGQAFGVIGEIPNTILQDPYAVETQEQWQVHQGKLEHLALAKTPVAMSSKAFIERLRSHHVTYIDSLVKSGQLSPIRGTELLELNLSAAMKTAIKMGRDSGKYTTLVKKWTQKAKTEPYRYVEIPSAVEVEGFRRMERIERGRARKGIKSWLLLGSLVVFAISFTPFFDLQTLLILIGVLFLHELGHFLTMRGCGYKDTSIFFLPLFGAAASGRKDNATIREKFLVLLAGPVPGIILGVAIALAIPDSLQRSLGLQEVISFLVIINYFNLLPILPLDGGRILDLLIFSRHPYTDVLFKLFAVGLLVFIGMSPGTGIFLFLGFLIAFSIPASFRSAKILKILRRELPQSTDDSDSVLMAIFLTLKKSGYGSLPFAQKYRMVKDIAQRCRESHSSWGTRLLLLGVYLMCLFGGLVIAFVTLLPQSS
;
A
#
# COMPACT_ATOMS: atom_id res chain seq x y z
N MET A 1 -17.69 -20.62 -25.39
CA MET A 1 -17.81 -19.15 -25.35
C MET A 1 -17.82 -18.60 -23.92
N GLU A 2 -18.48 -19.27 -22.97
CA GLU A 2 -18.56 -18.81 -21.56
C GLU A 2 -17.20 -18.59 -20.88
N TYR A 3 -16.24 -19.52 -21.02
CA TYR A 3 -14.88 -19.35 -20.46
C TYR A 3 -14.13 -18.12 -20.97
N LEU A 4 -14.41 -17.68 -22.21
CA LEU A 4 -13.78 -16.52 -22.83
C LEU A 4 -14.41 -15.22 -22.32
N LEU A 5 -15.73 -15.24 -22.08
CA LEU A 5 -16.46 -14.17 -21.38
C LEU A 5 -15.98 -14.02 -19.93
N TYR A 6 -15.71 -15.11 -19.21
CA TYR A 6 -15.11 -15.05 -17.87
C TYR A 6 -13.71 -14.43 -17.89
N GLY A 7 -12.85 -14.82 -18.84
CA GLY A 7 -11.52 -14.22 -19.00
C GLY A 7 -11.58 -12.70 -19.26
N LEU A 8 -12.49 -12.26 -20.13
CA LEU A 8 -12.72 -10.84 -20.41
C LEU A 8 -13.30 -10.09 -19.20
N ALA A 9 -14.22 -10.72 -18.45
CA ALA A 9 -14.79 -10.14 -17.23
C ALA A 9 -13.73 -9.97 -16.13
N VAL A 10 -12.89 -10.99 -15.92
CA VAL A 10 -11.77 -10.92 -14.96
C VAL A 10 -10.76 -9.85 -15.39
N TYR A 11 -10.40 -9.78 -16.67
CA TYR A 11 -9.51 -8.74 -17.18
C TYR A 11 -10.11 -7.34 -16.99
N GLY A 12 -11.39 -7.15 -17.34
CA GLY A 12 -12.12 -5.91 -17.13
C GLY A 12 -12.15 -5.51 -15.65
N LEU A 13 -12.36 -6.47 -14.75
CA LEU A 13 -12.35 -6.26 -13.30
C LEU A 13 -10.95 -5.86 -12.80
N LEU A 14 -9.89 -6.52 -13.26
CA LEU A 14 -8.51 -6.15 -12.91
C LEU A 14 -8.16 -4.73 -13.37
N VAL A 15 -8.59 -4.35 -14.58
CA VAL A 15 -8.42 -2.99 -15.09
C VAL A 15 -9.21 -2.00 -14.23
N ALA A 16 -10.49 -2.27 -13.94
CA ALA A 16 -11.31 -1.41 -13.10
C ALA A 16 -10.75 -1.25 -11.68
N CYS A 17 -10.27 -2.34 -11.07
CA CYS A 17 -9.62 -2.33 -9.76
C CYS A 17 -8.43 -1.37 -9.71
N ARG A 18 -7.63 -1.28 -10.78
CA ARG A 18 -6.50 -0.34 -10.85
C ARG A 18 -6.97 1.11 -10.67
N TYR A 19 -8.02 1.52 -11.38
CA TYR A 19 -8.56 2.88 -11.28
C TYR A 19 -9.19 3.13 -9.92
N LEU A 20 -9.92 2.16 -9.38
CA LEU A 20 -10.52 2.23 -8.05
C LEU A 20 -9.46 2.38 -6.94
N ILE A 21 -8.32 1.68 -7.06
CA ILE A 21 -7.20 1.81 -6.11
C ILE A 21 -6.63 3.22 -6.15
N PHE A 22 -6.39 3.80 -7.33
CA PHE A 22 -5.91 5.19 -7.43
C PHE A 22 -6.93 6.18 -6.85
N PHE A 23 -8.21 5.99 -7.19
CA PHE A 23 -9.29 6.82 -6.69
C PHE A 23 -9.39 6.78 -5.17
N GLN A 24 -9.40 5.59 -4.58
CA GLN A 24 -9.44 5.41 -3.13
C GLN A 24 -8.22 6.05 -2.44
N ARG A 25 -7.02 5.88 -3.00
CA ARG A 25 -5.81 6.52 -2.47
C ARG A 25 -5.93 8.03 -2.48
N LEU A 26 -6.33 8.62 -3.60
CA LEU A 26 -6.49 10.08 -3.76
C LEU A 26 -7.51 10.66 -2.77
N LEU A 27 -8.59 9.93 -2.46
CA LEU A 27 -9.58 10.37 -1.47
C LEU A 27 -9.10 10.30 -0.02
N GLY A 28 -8.06 9.51 0.25
CA GLY A 28 -7.42 9.43 1.55
C GLY A 28 -6.27 10.43 1.73
N LEU A 29 -5.91 11.17 0.69
CA LEU A 29 -4.82 12.14 0.75
C LEU A 29 -5.26 13.40 1.49
N THR A 30 -4.35 13.91 2.31
CA THR A 30 -4.46 15.20 2.95
C THR A 30 -3.33 16.09 2.43
N LEU A 31 -3.70 17.26 1.95
CA LEU A 31 -2.81 18.19 1.27
C LEU A 31 -2.56 19.41 2.17
N GLN A 32 -1.40 20.03 2.01
CA GLN A 32 -0.98 21.24 2.69
C GLN A 32 -0.29 22.18 1.71
N TYR A 33 -0.16 23.46 2.09
CA TYR A 33 0.68 24.39 1.34
C TYR A 33 2.15 24.00 1.49
N ILE A 34 2.88 24.04 0.38
CA ILE A 34 4.33 23.82 0.40
C ILE A 34 4.99 25.08 0.92
N ASP A 35 5.84 24.91 1.92
CA ASP A 35 6.73 25.96 2.39
C ASP A 35 8.16 25.63 2.01
N TYR A 36 8.89 26.63 1.51
CA TYR A 36 10.26 26.50 1.03
C TYR A 36 11.17 27.41 1.85
N GLU A 37 12.24 26.84 2.37
CA GLU A 37 13.23 27.57 3.15
C GLU A 37 14.62 27.30 2.58
N ILE A 38 15.34 28.37 2.25
CA ILE A 38 16.74 28.26 1.83
C ILE A 38 17.58 27.86 3.03
N ARG A 39 18.50 26.93 2.81
CA ARG A 39 19.34 26.36 3.86
C ARG A 39 20.80 26.62 3.53
N SER A 40 21.57 27.03 4.54
CA SER A 40 23.02 27.04 4.42
C SER A 40 23.54 25.61 4.28
N GLY A 41 24.71 25.45 3.66
CA GLY A 41 25.30 24.11 3.48
C GLY A 41 25.64 23.39 4.79
N GLU A 42 25.75 24.11 5.90
CA GLU A 42 26.04 23.58 7.24
C GLU A 42 24.80 22.98 7.92
N GLU A 43 23.59 23.41 7.53
CA GLU A 43 22.32 22.93 8.10
C GLU A 43 21.87 21.58 7.51
N ILE A 44 22.56 21.11 6.46
CA ILE A 44 22.18 19.92 5.71
C ILE A 44 22.93 18.72 6.27
N PRO A 45 22.24 17.60 6.55
CA PRO A 45 22.94 16.39 6.99
C PRO A 45 24.00 15.96 5.97
N ALA A 46 25.20 15.58 6.45
CA ALA A 46 26.33 15.23 5.59
C ALA A 46 25.98 14.16 4.53
N TYR A 47 25.22 13.13 4.92
CA TYR A 47 24.77 12.07 4.00
C TYR A 47 23.82 12.58 2.89
N ILE A 48 23.08 13.67 3.11
CA ILE A 48 22.24 14.30 2.09
C ILE A 48 23.12 15.10 1.12
N LYS A 49 24.15 15.76 1.64
CA LYS A 49 25.11 16.52 0.82
C LYS A 49 25.88 15.59 -0.12
N GLU A 50 26.39 14.46 0.38
CA GLU A 50 27.04 13.41 -0.40
C GLU A 50 26.11 12.87 -1.51
N LEU A 51 24.81 12.71 -1.23
CA LEU A 51 23.85 12.32 -2.27
C LEU A 51 23.75 13.36 -3.39
N PHE A 52 23.72 14.65 -3.07
CA PHE A 52 23.62 15.70 -4.09
C PHE A 52 24.87 15.84 -4.97
N GLU A 53 26.01 15.28 -4.56
CA GLU A 53 27.21 15.17 -5.42
C GLU A 53 26.99 14.23 -6.61
N ILE A 54 26.04 13.29 -6.53
CA ILE A 54 25.80 12.29 -7.58
C ILE A 54 25.29 12.91 -8.90
N PRO A 55 24.21 13.73 -8.92
CA PRO A 55 23.71 14.32 -10.17
C PRO A 55 24.51 15.55 -10.64
N LEU A 56 25.41 16.11 -9.81
CA LEU A 56 26.15 17.34 -10.13
C LEU A 56 26.97 17.25 -11.42
N PRO A 57 27.85 16.24 -11.61
CA PRO A 57 28.68 16.15 -12.83
C PRO A 57 27.89 16.02 -14.13
N GLU A 58 26.70 15.41 -14.08
CA GLU A 58 25.83 15.31 -15.25
C GLU A 58 25.23 16.67 -15.59
N LEU A 59 24.75 17.43 -14.59
CA LEU A 59 24.14 18.74 -14.79
C LEU A 59 25.17 19.82 -15.15
N GLU A 60 26.38 19.75 -14.60
CA GLU A 60 27.49 20.65 -14.95
C GLU A 60 27.88 20.52 -16.43
N LYS A 61 27.88 19.29 -16.97
CA LYS A 61 28.08 19.06 -18.41
C LYS A 61 26.98 19.69 -19.28
N LEU A 62 25.77 19.87 -18.73
CA LEU A 62 24.67 20.56 -19.40
C LEU A 62 24.73 22.09 -19.23
N GLY A 63 25.77 22.62 -18.56
CA GLY A 63 25.97 24.06 -18.34
C GLY A 63 25.26 24.61 -17.11
N PHE A 64 24.81 23.75 -16.18
CA PHE A 64 24.24 24.20 -14.91
C PHE A 64 25.32 24.35 -13.84
N GLN A 65 25.25 25.44 -13.08
CA GLN A 65 26.13 25.69 -11.94
C GLN A 65 25.35 25.61 -10.63
N PHE A 66 25.90 24.93 -9.63
CA PHE A 66 25.30 24.87 -8.30
C PHE A 66 25.11 26.25 -7.70
N HIS A 67 23.96 26.51 -7.09
CA HIS A 67 23.65 27.82 -6.52
C HIS A 67 23.26 27.76 -5.04
N SER A 68 22.31 26.91 -4.65
CA SER A 68 21.89 26.80 -3.24
C SER A 68 21.13 25.51 -2.95
N TYR A 69 21.14 25.13 -1.68
CA TYR A 69 20.27 24.11 -1.13
C TYR A 69 19.02 24.71 -0.51
N PHE A 70 17.96 23.91 -0.41
CA PHE A 70 16.74 24.30 0.26
C PHE A 70 16.05 23.08 0.89
N SER A 71 15.23 23.35 1.90
CA SER A 71 14.33 22.38 2.51
C SER A 71 12.88 22.76 2.23
N PHE A 72 12.01 21.77 2.10
CA PHE A 72 10.59 22.02 1.87
C PHE A 72 9.71 20.95 2.51
N ASN A 73 8.47 21.31 2.81
CA ASN A 73 7.44 20.36 3.20
C ASN A 73 6.76 19.82 1.94
N ASP A 74 6.50 18.51 1.86
CA ASP A 74 5.81 17.94 0.70
C ASP A 74 4.35 18.46 0.64
N ILE A 75 3.75 18.47 -0.56
CA ILE A 75 2.36 18.87 -0.77
C ILE A 75 1.40 17.95 -0.03
N TYR A 76 1.80 16.68 0.14
CA TYR A 76 1.11 15.72 0.98
C TYR A 76 1.56 15.92 2.42
N LEU A 77 0.62 15.86 3.37
CA LEU A 77 0.90 16.09 4.79
C LEU A 77 2.12 15.28 5.26
N ASP A 78 3.21 16.01 5.48
CA ASP A 78 4.48 15.46 5.95
C ASP A 78 5.01 16.20 7.18
N VAL A 79 5.60 15.44 8.12
CA VAL A 79 6.29 15.94 9.30
C VAL A 79 7.80 16.08 9.04
N SER A 80 8.36 15.34 8.07
CA SER A 80 9.77 15.42 7.71
C SER A 80 10.01 16.36 6.52
N LYS A 81 11.01 17.23 6.67
CA LYS A 81 11.45 18.13 5.60
C LYS A 81 12.14 17.31 4.52
N SER A 82 11.73 17.57 3.28
CA SER A 82 12.42 17.06 2.10
C SER A 82 13.52 18.05 1.69
N TRP A 83 14.55 17.52 1.02
CA TRP A 83 15.73 18.29 0.66
C TRP A 83 15.82 18.41 -0.85
N GLY A 84 16.24 19.59 -1.30
CA GLY A 84 16.52 19.87 -2.70
C GLY A 84 17.76 20.74 -2.88
N MET A 85 18.28 20.75 -4.11
CA MET A 85 19.26 21.71 -4.56
C MET A 85 18.81 22.38 -5.84
N VAL A 86 19.23 23.62 -6.02
CA VAL A 86 19.00 24.41 -7.22
C VAL A 86 20.32 24.66 -7.91
N LEU A 87 20.34 24.37 -9.21
CA LEU A 87 21.39 24.77 -10.12
C LEU A 87 20.83 25.75 -11.15
N TYR A 88 21.67 26.60 -11.69
CA TYR A 88 21.27 27.63 -12.65
C TYR A 88 22.12 27.58 -13.91
N ASN A 89 21.47 27.70 -15.06
CA ASN A 89 22.10 27.83 -16.36
C ASN A 89 21.91 29.26 -16.87
N GLU A 90 22.99 30.04 -16.84
CA GLU A 90 23.00 31.46 -17.22
C GLU A 90 22.57 31.67 -18.68
N ALA A 91 23.05 30.83 -19.60
CA ALA A 91 22.82 31.00 -21.03
C ALA A 91 21.33 30.90 -21.41
N PHE A 92 20.60 30.02 -20.72
CA PHE A 92 19.16 29.79 -20.95
C PHE A 92 18.26 30.46 -19.92
N LYS A 93 18.84 31.07 -18.88
CA LYS A 93 18.12 31.60 -17.71
C LYS A 93 17.18 30.56 -17.08
N THR A 94 17.66 29.32 -17.00
CA THR A 94 16.88 28.16 -16.57
C THR A 94 17.43 27.60 -15.27
N PHE A 95 16.53 27.20 -14.37
CA PHE A 95 16.89 26.49 -13.15
C PHE A 95 16.68 24.99 -13.31
N ALA A 96 17.65 24.20 -12.84
CA ALA A 96 17.46 22.78 -12.56
C ALA A 96 17.14 22.61 -11.08
N ASN A 97 15.91 22.19 -10.79
CA ASN A 97 15.45 21.85 -9.46
C ASN A 97 15.65 20.36 -9.22
N VAL A 98 16.51 20.00 -8.26
CA VAL A 98 16.88 18.61 -7.99
C VAL A 98 16.44 18.22 -6.59
N ASN A 99 15.47 17.32 -6.50
CA ASN A 99 14.88 16.87 -5.25
C ASN A 99 15.15 15.40 -5.00
N ILE A 100 15.43 15.02 -3.75
CA ILE A 100 15.43 13.60 -3.36
C ILE A 100 13.98 13.13 -3.37
N ARG A 101 13.69 12.02 -4.07
CA ARG A 101 12.33 11.49 -4.17
C ARG A 101 11.80 11.12 -2.79
N SER A 102 10.54 11.47 -2.58
CA SER A 102 9.80 11.15 -1.36
C SER A 102 9.69 9.65 -1.09
N LEU A 103 9.66 8.83 -2.15
CA LEU A 103 9.80 7.37 -2.09
C LEU A 103 11.09 6.99 -2.84
N PRO A 104 12.15 6.59 -2.11
CA PRO A 104 13.48 6.48 -2.68
C PRO A 104 13.63 5.20 -3.51
N GLU A 105 13.97 5.32 -4.79
CA GLU A 105 14.23 4.20 -5.70
C GLU A 105 15.68 4.22 -6.17
N SER A 106 16.37 3.08 -6.11
CA SER A 106 17.82 3.00 -6.35
C SER A 106 18.22 3.34 -7.79
N VAL A 107 17.33 3.07 -8.73
CA VAL A 107 17.53 3.33 -10.17
C VAL A 107 17.26 4.80 -10.53
N ARG A 108 16.58 5.55 -9.65
CA ARG A 108 16.28 6.97 -9.85
C ARG A 108 15.97 7.63 -8.51
N LEU A 109 17.01 8.00 -7.76
CA LEU A 109 16.85 8.65 -6.46
C LEU A 109 16.39 10.10 -6.57
N PHE A 110 16.80 10.80 -7.63
CA PHE A 110 16.53 12.23 -7.82
C PHE A 110 15.37 12.46 -8.78
N THR A 111 14.58 13.48 -8.46
CA THR A 111 13.70 14.16 -9.41
C THR A 111 14.43 15.39 -9.91
N ILE A 112 14.60 15.49 -11.22
CA ILE A 112 15.21 16.65 -11.88
C ILE A 112 14.12 17.32 -12.70
N GLU A 113 13.90 18.61 -12.46
CA GLU A 113 12.93 19.44 -13.17
C GLU A 113 13.63 20.68 -13.72
N PHE A 114 13.27 21.08 -14.93
CA PHE A 114 13.77 22.31 -15.53
C PHE A 114 12.69 23.38 -15.51
N LEU A 115 13.02 24.55 -14.98
CA LEU A 115 12.08 25.66 -14.77
C LEU A 115 12.64 26.95 -15.35
N THR A 116 11.88 27.56 -16.25
CA THR A 116 12.18 28.88 -16.82
C THR A 116 11.00 29.81 -16.64
N PHE A 117 11.20 30.93 -15.94
CA PHE A 117 10.18 31.95 -15.73
C PHE A 117 10.32 33.08 -16.76
N PHE A 118 9.19 33.62 -17.20
CA PHE A 118 9.12 34.75 -18.12
C PHE A 118 8.60 36.02 -17.43
N GLU A 119 8.83 37.18 -18.05
CA GLU A 119 8.43 38.49 -17.50
C GLU A 119 6.91 38.62 -17.32
N ASP A 120 6.14 37.98 -18.20
CA ASP A 120 4.67 37.98 -18.17
C ASP A 120 4.06 37.03 -17.12
N GLY A 121 4.91 36.37 -16.31
CA GLY A 121 4.47 35.44 -15.27
C GLY A 121 4.33 33.99 -15.75
N LEU A 122 4.53 33.69 -17.04
CA LEU A 122 4.53 32.32 -17.56
C LEU A 122 5.69 31.51 -16.94
N LEU A 123 5.42 30.25 -16.63
CA LEU A 123 6.41 29.24 -16.26
C LEU A 123 6.47 28.15 -17.34
N LEU A 124 7.67 27.88 -17.88
CA LEU A 124 7.94 26.64 -18.60
C LEU A 124 8.49 25.61 -17.60
N HIS A 125 7.76 24.52 -17.37
CA HIS A 125 8.12 23.48 -16.43
C HIS A 125 8.25 22.13 -17.14
N THR A 126 9.45 21.55 -17.13
CA THR A 126 9.73 20.24 -17.72
C THR A 126 10.08 19.24 -16.63
N MET A 127 9.11 18.39 -16.31
CA MET A 127 9.27 17.23 -15.43
C MET A 127 9.52 15.97 -16.25
N ASN A 128 9.67 14.82 -15.59
CA ASN A 128 9.91 13.56 -16.31
C ASN A 128 9.31 12.35 -15.59
N GLY A 129 8.24 11.79 -16.17
CA GLY A 129 7.44 10.69 -15.68
C GLY A 129 6.61 11.04 -14.44
N GLN A 130 6.07 12.26 -14.37
CA GLN A 130 5.38 12.77 -13.17
C GLN A 130 4.09 13.55 -13.46
N ALA A 131 3.85 13.99 -14.71
CA ALA A 131 2.70 14.83 -15.04
C ALA A 131 1.36 14.12 -14.81
N PHE A 132 1.35 12.78 -14.83
CA PHE A 132 0.15 12.00 -14.54
C PHE A 132 -0.36 12.16 -13.09
N GLY A 133 0.50 12.60 -12.16
CA GLY A 133 0.15 12.88 -10.76
C GLY A 133 -0.36 14.30 -10.51
N VAL A 134 -0.20 15.22 -11.47
CA VAL A 134 -0.65 16.62 -11.33
C VAL A 134 -2.19 16.67 -11.32
N ILE A 135 -2.73 17.35 -10.29
CA ILE A 135 -4.16 17.56 -10.08
C ILE A 135 -4.60 18.78 -10.90
N GLY A 136 -5.59 18.63 -11.77
CA GLY A 136 -6.08 19.76 -12.58
C GLY A 136 -5.00 20.37 -13.47
N GLU A 137 -5.10 21.68 -13.69
CA GLU A 137 -4.17 22.48 -14.49
C GLU A 137 -3.38 23.42 -13.58
N ILE A 138 -2.10 23.64 -13.92
CA ILE A 138 -1.24 24.57 -13.20
C ILE A 138 -1.37 25.94 -13.90
N PRO A 139 -1.86 26.99 -13.23
CA PRO A 139 -2.03 28.32 -13.82
C PRO A 139 -0.74 28.85 -14.41
N ASN A 140 -0.83 29.56 -15.54
CA ASN A 140 0.30 30.22 -16.19
C ASN A 140 1.52 29.29 -16.39
N THR A 141 1.29 28.00 -16.67
CA THR A 141 2.36 27.02 -16.83
C THR A 141 2.23 26.24 -18.11
N ILE A 142 3.30 26.17 -18.88
CA ILE A 142 3.47 25.19 -19.96
C ILE A 142 4.19 23.99 -19.35
N LEU A 143 3.45 22.91 -19.15
CA LEU A 143 3.97 21.68 -18.58
C LEU A 143 4.44 20.70 -19.66
N GLN A 144 5.66 20.20 -19.54
CA GLN A 144 6.23 19.15 -20.39
C GLN A 144 6.60 17.92 -19.57
N ASP A 145 6.33 16.74 -20.14
CA ASP A 145 6.73 15.45 -19.57
C ASP A 145 7.15 14.48 -20.71
N PRO A 146 8.45 14.44 -21.08
CA PRO A 146 8.92 13.69 -22.24
C PRO A 146 9.06 12.19 -21.99
N TYR A 147 8.96 11.70 -20.74
CA TYR A 147 9.32 10.32 -20.39
C TYR A 147 10.71 9.92 -20.91
N ALA A 148 11.67 10.85 -20.77
CA ALA A 148 13.04 10.72 -21.24
C ALA A 148 13.84 9.74 -20.38
N VAL A 149 14.70 8.93 -21.01
CA VAL A 149 15.55 7.97 -20.27
C VAL A 149 16.74 8.71 -19.66
N GLU A 150 17.30 9.68 -20.39
CA GLU A 150 18.43 10.49 -19.95
C GLU A 150 18.02 11.90 -19.57
N THR A 151 18.76 12.51 -18.63
CA THR A 151 18.57 13.91 -18.27
C THR A 151 18.87 14.84 -19.45
N GLN A 152 19.85 14.49 -20.29
CA GLN A 152 20.17 15.22 -21.52
C GLN A 152 18.98 15.27 -22.50
N GLU A 153 18.25 14.17 -22.68
CA GLU A 153 17.06 14.12 -23.54
C GLU A 153 15.94 14.99 -22.95
N GLN A 154 15.72 14.93 -21.63
CA GLN A 154 14.78 15.80 -20.94
C GLN A 154 15.14 17.28 -21.13
N TRP A 155 16.43 17.60 -21.03
CA TRP A 155 16.95 18.95 -21.19
C TRP A 155 16.74 19.49 -22.61
N GLN A 156 17.03 18.69 -23.64
CA GLN A 156 16.81 19.07 -25.04
C GLN A 156 15.34 19.40 -25.32
N VAL A 157 14.40 18.67 -24.72
CA VAL A 157 12.96 18.96 -24.84
C VAL A 157 12.59 20.30 -24.20
N HIS A 158 13.22 20.66 -23.07
CA HIS A 158 13.06 21.97 -22.47
C HIS A 158 13.62 23.07 -23.36
N GLN A 159 14.87 22.91 -23.85
CA GLN A 159 15.55 23.87 -24.72
C GLN A 159 14.74 24.14 -25.99
N GLY A 160 14.30 23.11 -26.70
CA GLY A 160 13.53 23.30 -27.94
C GLY A 160 12.22 24.04 -27.72
N LYS A 161 11.57 23.88 -26.55
CA LYS A 161 10.36 24.65 -26.22
C LYS A 161 10.68 26.07 -25.78
N LEU A 162 11.77 26.25 -25.04
CA LEU A 162 12.26 27.54 -24.61
C LEU A 162 12.65 28.42 -25.81
N GLU A 163 13.38 27.88 -26.79
CA GLU A 163 13.78 28.59 -28.02
C GLU A 163 12.57 29.17 -28.74
N HIS A 164 11.51 28.38 -28.93
CA HIS A 164 10.28 28.85 -29.55
C HIS A 164 9.57 29.93 -28.71
N LEU A 165 9.55 29.80 -27.39
CA LEU A 165 8.90 30.79 -26.51
C LEU A 165 9.70 32.09 -26.43
N ALA A 166 11.03 31.99 -26.47
CA ALA A 166 11.97 33.11 -26.41
C ALA A 166 11.86 34.05 -27.61
N LEU A 167 11.26 33.61 -28.72
CA LEU A 167 10.94 34.47 -29.87
C LEU A 167 9.89 35.54 -29.55
N ALA A 168 9.02 35.30 -28.55
CA ALA A 168 7.90 36.18 -28.22
C ALA A 168 7.88 36.63 -26.75
N LYS A 169 8.63 35.97 -25.87
CA LYS A 169 8.62 36.21 -24.42
C LYS A 169 10.04 36.24 -23.87
N THR A 170 10.32 37.15 -22.95
CA THR A 170 11.65 37.29 -22.33
C THR A 170 11.80 36.39 -21.10
N PRO A 171 12.77 35.46 -21.06
CA PRO A 171 13.09 34.71 -19.84
C PRO A 171 13.78 35.62 -18.81
N VAL A 172 13.43 35.43 -17.54
CA VAL A 172 13.87 36.25 -16.41
C VAL A 172 15.07 35.62 -15.71
N ALA A 173 16.17 36.35 -15.65
CA ALA A 173 17.29 36.01 -14.79
C ALA A 173 16.96 36.45 -13.35
N MET A 174 17.25 35.60 -12.37
CA MET A 174 16.97 35.90 -10.96
C MET A 174 17.95 35.15 -10.05
N SER A 175 18.09 35.63 -8.81
CA SER A 175 18.87 34.90 -7.79
C SER A 175 18.12 33.64 -7.34
N SER A 176 18.84 32.67 -6.76
CA SER A 176 18.19 31.49 -6.18
C SER A 176 17.14 31.83 -5.13
N LYS A 177 17.34 32.90 -4.35
CA LYS A 177 16.34 33.39 -3.38
C LYS A 177 15.06 33.85 -4.07
N ALA A 178 15.19 34.67 -5.10
CA ALA A 178 14.03 35.11 -5.88
C ALA A 178 13.35 33.93 -6.60
N PHE A 179 14.12 32.95 -7.08
CA PHE A 179 13.59 31.73 -7.68
C PHE A 179 12.74 30.91 -6.69
N ILE A 180 13.26 30.65 -5.48
CA ILE A 180 12.53 29.89 -4.46
C ILE A 180 11.28 30.64 -4.00
N GLU A 181 11.35 31.97 -3.82
CA GLU A 181 10.18 32.78 -3.48
C GLU A 181 9.12 32.74 -4.58
N ARG A 182 9.54 32.79 -5.85
CA ARG A 182 8.65 32.71 -7.02
C ARG A 182 8.03 31.32 -7.16
N LEU A 183 8.80 30.25 -6.92
CA LEU A 183 8.31 28.88 -6.89
C LEU A 183 7.26 28.70 -5.79
N ARG A 184 7.52 29.21 -4.58
CA ARG A 184 6.56 29.22 -3.47
C ARG A 184 5.26 29.94 -3.84
N SER A 185 5.36 31.15 -4.38
CA SER A 185 4.20 31.93 -4.83
C SER A 185 3.40 31.22 -5.93
N HIS A 186 4.09 30.55 -6.85
CA HIS A 186 3.48 29.77 -7.90
C HIS A 186 2.70 28.56 -7.35
N HIS A 187 3.26 27.84 -6.37
CA HIS A 187 2.57 26.75 -5.69
C HIS A 187 1.33 27.21 -4.93
N VAL A 188 1.41 28.33 -4.20
CA VAL A 188 0.25 28.91 -3.51
C VAL A 188 -0.84 29.22 -4.54
N THR A 189 -0.49 29.88 -5.64
CA THR A 189 -1.43 30.21 -6.73
C THR A 189 -2.09 28.97 -7.34
N TYR A 190 -1.31 27.89 -7.53
CA TYR A 190 -1.83 26.62 -8.00
C TYR A 190 -2.85 26.02 -7.02
N ILE A 191 -2.52 25.91 -5.74
CA ILE A 191 -3.44 25.39 -4.71
C ILE A 191 -4.71 26.24 -4.63
N ASP A 192 -4.58 27.57 -4.62
CA ASP A 192 -5.71 28.49 -4.58
C ASP A 192 -6.60 28.35 -5.83
N SER A 193 -6.02 28.11 -7.01
CA SER A 193 -6.79 27.84 -8.23
C SER A 193 -7.60 26.54 -8.14
N LEU A 194 -7.06 25.52 -7.48
CA LEU A 194 -7.74 24.25 -7.24
C LEU A 194 -8.86 24.40 -6.21
N VAL A 195 -8.67 25.21 -5.18
CA VAL A 195 -9.72 25.55 -4.20
C VAL A 195 -10.83 26.36 -4.89
N LYS A 196 -10.47 27.41 -5.65
CA LYS A 196 -11.42 28.27 -6.37
C LYS A 196 -12.25 27.51 -7.41
N SER A 197 -11.65 26.52 -8.09
CA SER A 197 -12.35 25.65 -9.04
C SER A 197 -13.14 24.52 -8.38
N GLY A 198 -13.14 24.42 -7.04
CA GLY A 198 -13.84 23.38 -6.29
C GLY A 198 -13.23 21.98 -6.43
N GLN A 199 -11.97 21.88 -6.86
CA GLN A 199 -11.24 20.60 -6.92
C GLN A 199 -10.66 20.22 -5.56
N LEU A 200 -10.25 21.21 -4.77
CA LEU A 200 -9.85 21.07 -3.38
C LEU A 200 -10.88 21.71 -2.44
N SER A 201 -10.95 21.22 -1.21
CA SER A 201 -11.78 21.81 -0.17
C SER A 201 -11.06 21.79 1.18
N PRO A 202 -11.21 22.84 2.00
CA PRO A 202 -10.61 22.88 3.32
C PRO A 202 -11.27 21.88 4.27
N ILE A 203 -10.45 21.18 5.05
CA ILE A 203 -10.91 20.28 6.10
C ILE A 203 -11.28 21.13 7.32
N ARG A 204 -12.56 21.06 7.73
CA ARG A 204 -13.08 21.87 8.86
C ARG A 204 -12.22 21.73 10.11
N GLY A 205 -11.82 22.88 10.66
CA GLY A 205 -11.03 22.97 11.90
C GLY A 205 -9.53 22.70 11.73
N THR A 206 -9.02 22.68 10.49
CA THR A 206 -7.59 22.53 10.18
C THR A 206 -7.18 23.43 9.01
N GLU A 207 -5.88 23.65 8.82
CA GLU A 207 -5.31 24.34 7.64
C GLU A 207 -5.12 23.40 6.44
N LEU A 208 -5.61 22.16 6.55
CA LEU A 208 -5.39 21.11 5.58
C LEU A 208 -6.48 21.06 4.52
N LEU A 209 -6.12 20.55 3.35
CA LEU A 209 -6.97 20.45 2.18
C LEU A 209 -7.24 18.99 1.82
N GLU A 210 -8.42 18.73 1.27
CA GLU A 210 -8.81 17.41 0.75
C GLU A 210 -9.32 17.51 -0.68
N LEU A 211 -9.12 16.43 -1.43
CA LEU A 211 -9.51 16.33 -2.83
C LEU A 211 -11.00 15.99 -2.95
N ASN A 212 -11.72 16.72 -3.78
CA ASN A 212 -13.13 16.44 -4.05
C ASN A 212 -13.30 15.20 -4.93
N LEU A 213 -14.48 14.57 -4.84
CA LEU A 213 -14.77 13.28 -5.48
C LEU A 213 -14.53 13.32 -7.00
N SER A 214 -15.00 14.39 -7.66
CA SER A 214 -14.83 14.58 -9.11
C SER A 214 -13.36 14.77 -9.49
N ALA A 215 -12.62 15.59 -8.73
CA ALA A 215 -11.20 15.81 -8.96
C ALA A 215 -10.37 14.54 -8.73
N ALA A 216 -10.68 13.78 -7.68
CA ALA A 216 -10.08 12.49 -7.39
C ALA A 216 -10.33 11.49 -8.51
N MET A 217 -11.56 11.42 -9.04
CA MET A 217 -11.89 10.51 -10.14
C MET A 217 -11.14 10.88 -11.42
N LYS A 218 -11.17 12.16 -11.83
CA LYS A 218 -10.45 12.65 -13.01
C LYS A 218 -8.95 12.37 -12.91
N THR A 219 -8.36 12.63 -11.75
CA THR A 219 -6.94 12.37 -11.48
C THR A 219 -6.66 10.87 -11.49
N ALA A 220 -7.51 10.03 -10.88
CA ALA A 220 -7.36 8.57 -10.90
C ALA A 220 -7.39 7.99 -12.32
N ILE A 221 -8.27 8.50 -13.19
CA ILE A 221 -8.36 8.10 -14.60
C ILE A 221 -7.08 8.47 -15.34
N LYS A 222 -6.57 9.71 -15.15
CA LYS A 222 -5.30 10.17 -15.72
C LYS A 222 -4.14 9.27 -15.25
N MET A 223 -4.03 9.03 -13.94
CA MET A 223 -3.02 8.15 -13.37
C MET A 223 -3.12 6.73 -13.92
N GLY A 224 -4.31 6.12 -13.97
CA GLY A 224 -4.50 4.77 -14.47
C GLY A 224 -4.17 4.62 -15.96
N ARG A 225 -4.47 5.63 -16.77
CA ARG A 225 -4.11 5.68 -18.20
C ARG A 225 -2.60 5.79 -18.40
N ASP A 226 -1.94 6.74 -17.73
CA ASP A 226 -0.54 7.10 -18.02
C ASP A 226 0.49 6.36 -17.14
N SER A 227 0.06 5.69 -16.07
CA SER A 227 0.89 4.78 -15.25
C SER A 227 1.75 3.82 -16.09
N GLY A 228 1.22 3.34 -17.22
CA GLY A 228 1.90 2.40 -18.10
C GLY A 228 3.17 2.99 -18.71
N LYS A 229 3.12 4.27 -19.11
CA LYS A 229 4.28 5.01 -19.64
C LYS A 229 5.38 5.10 -18.59
N TYR A 230 5.03 5.46 -17.36
CA TYR A 230 5.97 5.49 -16.24
C TYR A 230 6.57 4.11 -15.95
N THR A 231 5.74 3.06 -15.96
CA THR A 231 6.21 1.68 -15.74
C THR A 231 7.21 1.26 -16.82
N THR A 232 6.95 1.60 -18.08
CA THR A 232 7.87 1.35 -19.20
C THR A 232 9.18 2.13 -19.02
N LEU A 233 9.10 3.38 -18.58
CA LEU A 233 10.27 4.21 -18.32
C LEU A 233 11.15 3.64 -17.19
N VAL A 234 10.54 3.18 -16.08
CA VAL A 234 11.24 2.49 -14.99
C VAL A 234 11.94 1.22 -15.47
N LYS A 235 11.32 0.44 -16.37
CA LYS A 235 11.96 -0.73 -16.98
C LYS A 235 13.19 -0.35 -17.78
N LYS A 236 13.13 0.73 -18.58
CA LYS A 236 14.27 1.22 -19.36
C LYS A 236 15.42 1.65 -18.45
N TRP A 237 15.15 2.44 -17.40
CA TRP A 237 16.17 2.80 -16.41
C TRP A 237 16.77 1.57 -15.74
N THR A 238 15.94 0.59 -15.37
CA THR A 238 16.42 -0.63 -14.70
C THR A 238 17.31 -1.45 -15.63
N GLN A 239 16.96 -1.56 -16.91
CA GLN A 239 17.76 -2.26 -17.91
C GLN A 239 19.11 -1.57 -18.12
N LYS A 240 19.10 -0.24 -18.21
CA LYS A 240 20.32 0.55 -18.38
C LYS A 240 21.22 0.50 -17.15
N ALA A 241 20.66 0.53 -15.95
CA ALA A 241 21.42 0.40 -14.71
C ALA A 241 22.10 -0.98 -14.56
N LYS A 242 21.62 -2.02 -15.25
CA LYS A 242 22.32 -3.32 -15.31
C LYS A 242 23.61 -3.25 -16.15
N THR A 243 23.65 -2.42 -17.19
CA THR A 243 24.83 -2.24 -18.06
C THR A 243 25.74 -1.11 -17.56
N GLU A 244 25.20 -0.18 -16.78
CA GLU A 244 25.89 0.99 -16.21
C GLU A 244 25.73 1.01 -14.67
N PRO A 245 26.50 0.18 -13.93
CA PRO A 245 26.28 -0.03 -12.49
C PRO A 245 26.42 1.24 -11.64
N TYR A 246 27.19 2.22 -12.10
CA TYR A 246 27.34 3.52 -11.42
C TYR A 246 26.03 4.31 -11.32
N ARG A 247 24.98 3.95 -12.09
CA ARG A 247 23.65 4.54 -11.98
C ARG A 247 22.86 4.04 -10.77
N TYR A 248 23.27 2.94 -10.15
CA TYR A 248 22.68 2.52 -8.89
C TYR A 248 23.20 3.40 -7.77
N VAL A 249 22.31 4.23 -7.22
CA VAL A 249 22.62 4.99 -6.03
C VAL A 249 22.43 4.10 -4.81
N GLU A 250 23.47 3.93 -4.01
CA GLU A 250 23.33 3.33 -2.69
C GLU A 250 22.60 4.31 -1.77
N ILE A 251 21.30 4.07 -1.57
CA ILE A 251 20.44 4.94 -0.77
C ILE A 251 20.79 4.75 0.71
N PRO A 252 21.20 5.78 1.48
CA PRO A 252 21.42 5.67 2.92
C PRO A 252 20.19 5.15 3.66
N SER A 253 20.38 4.28 4.66
CA SER A 253 19.24 3.64 5.33
C SER A 253 18.37 4.62 6.13
N ALA A 254 18.89 5.78 6.52
CA ALA A 254 18.10 6.88 7.06
C ALA A 254 17.02 7.37 6.08
N VAL A 255 17.37 7.54 4.80
CA VAL A 255 16.43 7.93 3.74
C VAL A 255 15.38 6.83 3.50
N GLU A 256 15.79 5.56 3.60
CA GLU A 256 14.85 4.44 3.47
C GLU A 256 13.84 4.36 4.63
N VAL A 257 14.29 4.63 5.87
CA VAL A 257 13.43 4.72 7.05
C VAL A 257 12.43 5.86 6.91
N GLU A 258 12.88 7.04 6.46
CA GLU A 258 12.00 8.18 6.19
C GLU A 258 10.96 7.84 5.11
N GLY A 259 11.39 7.24 4.00
CA GLY A 259 10.50 6.75 2.95
C GLY A 259 9.48 5.72 3.48
N PHE A 260 9.88 4.85 4.42
CA PHE A 260 8.99 3.87 5.03
C PHE A 260 7.91 4.56 5.86
N ARG A 261 8.30 5.52 6.70
CA ARG A 261 7.38 6.32 7.53
C ARG A 261 6.42 7.14 6.68
N ARG A 262 6.89 7.68 5.56
CA ARG A 262 6.06 8.39 4.59
C ARG A 262 5.03 7.47 3.94
N MET A 263 5.46 6.29 3.46
CA MET A 263 4.53 5.30 2.89
C MET A 263 3.50 4.80 3.91
N GLU A 264 3.92 4.58 5.16
CA GLU A 264 3.04 4.20 6.26
C GLU A 264 1.96 5.28 6.53
N ARG A 265 2.33 6.56 6.47
CA ARG A 265 1.39 7.69 6.62
C ARG A 265 0.44 7.83 5.45
N ILE A 266 0.92 7.67 4.21
CA ILE A 266 0.07 7.61 3.02
C ILE A 266 -0.97 6.49 3.17
N GLU A 267 -0.56 5.32 3.65
CA GLU A 267 -1.51 4.24 3.94
C GLU A 267 -2.47 4.59 5.09
N ARG A 268 -2.05 5.37 6.09
CA ARG A 268 -2.87 5.80 7.25
C ARG A 268 -3.86 6.93 6.91
N GLY A 269 -3.86 7.46 5.69
CA GLY A 269 -4.77 8.53 5.27
C GLY A 269 -6.24 8.25 5.60
N ARG A 270 -6.95 9.27 6.12
CA ARG A 270 -8.36 9.14 6.53
C ARG A 270 -9.26 9.08 5.31
N ALA A 271 -9.75 7.89 4.93
CA ALA A 271 -10.86 7.82 3.99
C ALA A 271 -12.12 8.44 4.62
N ARG A 272 -12.78 9.39 3.93
CA ARG A 272 -14.02 10.04 4.42
C ARG A 272 -15.05 8.97 4.80
N LYS A 273 -15.75 9.15 5.94
CA LYS A 273 -16.71 8.17 6.47
C LYS A 273 -17.75 7.71 5.43
N GLY A 274 -18.29 8.64 4.63
CA GLY A 274 -19.27 8.32 3.58
C GLY A 274 -18.70 7.45 2.46
N ILE A 275 -17.42 7.59 2.11
CA ILE A 275 -16.77 6.79 1.06
C ILE A 275 -16.61 5.33 1.51
N LYS A 276 -16.28 5.09 2.78
CA LYS A 276 -16.17 3.72 3.31
C LYS A 276 -17.49 2.96 3.16
N SER A 277 -18.62 3.61 3.39
CA SER A 277 -19.96 3.01 3.19
C SER A 277 -20.25 2.71 1.72
N TRP A 278 -19.95 3.63 0.80
CA TRP A 278 -20.10 3.40 -0.64
C TRP A 278 -19.21 2.29 -1.17
N LEU A 279 -17.96 2.20 -0.68
CA LEU A 279 -17.04 1.11 -1.02
C LEU A 279 -17.55 -0.24 -0.52
N LEU A 280 -18.10 -0.30 0.70
CA LEU A 280 -18.73 -1.51 1.24
C LEU A 280 -19.89 -1.95 0.34
N LEU A 281 -20.83 -1.05 0.05
CA LEU A 281 -22.00 -1.34 -0.80
C LEU A 281 -21.58 -1.76 -2.21
N GLY A 282 -20.65 -1.02 -2.83
CA GLY A 282 -20.13 -1.36 -4.15
C GLY A 282 -19.44 -2.72 -4.16
N SER A 283 -18.60 -3.02 -3.16
CA SER A 283 -17.92 -4.30 -3.03
C SER A 283 -18.90 -5.47 -2.83
N LEU A 284 -19.97 -5.25 -2.06
CA LEU A 284 -21.02 -6.23 -1.82
C LEU A 284 -21.81 -6.54 -3.09
N VAL A 285 -22.17 -5.52 -3.88
CA VAL A 285 -22.90 -5.72 -5.15
C VAL A 285 -22.04 -6.52 -6.13
N VAL A 286 -20.76 -6.16 -6.30
CA VAL A 286 -19.86 -6.90 -7.19
C VAL A 286 -19.64 -8.33 -6.68
N PHE A 287 -19.51 -8.52 -5.36
CA PHE A 287 -19.46 -9.84 -4.74
C PHE A 287 -20.71 -10.67 -5.06
N ALA A 288 -21.90 -10.14 -4.80
CA ALA A 288 -23.16 -10.83 -5.07
C ALA A 288 -23.27 -11.25 -6.53
N ILE A 289 -23.01 -10.32 -7.47
CA ILE A 289 -23.02 -10.59 -8.92
C ILE A 289 -22.01 -11.69 -9.29
N SER A 290 -20.84 -11.74 -8.64
CA SER A 290 -19.83 -12.76 -8.94
C SER A 290 -20.25 -14.18 -8.56
N PHE A 291 -21.19 -14.31 -7.61
CA PHE A 291 -21.66 -15.59 -7.09
C PHE A 291 -23.02 -16.05 -7.65
N THR A 292 -23.75 -15.20 -8.38
CA THR A 292 -25.03 -15.59 -9.01
C THR A 292 -24.96 -16.78 -9.96
N PRO A 293 -23.84 -17.12 -10.65
CA PRO A 293 -23.77 -18.34 -11.45
C PRO A 293 -23.66 -19.62 -10.62
N PHE A 294 -23.28 -19.51 -9.34
CA PHE A 294 -22.97 -20.65 -8.48
C PHE A 294 -24.05 -20.95 -7.45
N PHE A 295 -24.82 -19.94 -7.05
CA PHE A 295 -25.83 -20.02 -6.00
C PHE A 295 -27.14 -19.36 -6.43
N ASP A 296 -28.26 -19.94 -6.02
CA ASP A 296 -29.55 -19.27 -6.09
C ASP A 296 -29.61 -18.07 -5.12
N LEU A 297 -30.64 -17.23 -5.28
CA LEU A 297 -30.77 -16.00 -4.51
C LEU A 297 -30.87 -16.23 -3.00
N GLN A 298 -31.58 -17.27 -2.55
CA GLN A 298 -31.74 -17.57 -1.14
C GLN A 298 -30.39 -17.98 -0.53
N THR A 299 -29.71 -18.95 -1.14
CA THR A 299 -28.39 -19.41 -0.70
C THR A 299 -27.38 -18.26 -0.69
N LEU A 300 -27.42 -17.38 -1.69
CA LEU A 300 -26.54 -16.21 -1.78
C LEU A 300 -26.79 -15.22 -0.63
N LEU A 301 -28.05 -14.96 -0.28
CA LEU A 301 -28.39 -14.08 0.85
C LEU A 301 -27.95 -14.69 2.18
N ILE A 302 -28.10 -16.00 2.36
CA ILE A 302 -27.61 -16.73 3.54
C ILE A 302 -26.08 -16.61 3.63
N LEU A 303 -25.37 -16.87 2.52
CA LEU A 303 -23.92 -16.76 2.45
C LEU A 303 -23.44 -15.35 2.84
N ILE A 304 -24.04 -14.31 2.26
CA ILE A 304 -23.73 -12.91 2.58
C ILE A 304 -23.99 -12.63 4.06
N GLY A 305 -25.12 -13.08 4.61
CA GLY A 305 -25.48 -12.89 6.01
C GLY A 305 -24.47 -13.53 6.96
N VAL A 306 -24.07 -14.78 6.69
CA VAL A 306 -23.09 -15.51 7.50
C VAL A 306 -21.70 -14.87 7.42
N LEU A 307 -21.23 -14.52 6.22
CA LEU A 307 -19.95 -13.82 6.05
C LEU A 307 -19.97 -12.45 6.73
N PHE A 308 -21.08 -11.71 6.62
CA PHE A 308 -21.22 -10.43 7.29
C PHE A 308 -21.17 -10.58 8.81
N LEU A 309 -21.85 -11.57 9.38
CA LEU A 309 -21.83 -11.84 10.82
C LEU A 309 -20.42 -12.22 11.30
N HIS A 310 -19.71 -13.05 10.54
CA HIS A 310 -18.30 -13.39 10.77
C HIS A 310 -17.42 -12.13 10.80
N GLU A 311 -17.45 -11.31 9.75
CA GLU A 311 -16.63 -10.09 9.70
C GLU A 311 -17.04 -9.03 10.72
N LEU A 312 -18.33 -8.99 11.07
CA LEU A 312 -18.83 -8.11 12.13
C LEU A 312 -18.20 -8.47 13.47
N GLY A 313 -18.00 -9.76 13.75
CA GLY A 313 -17.28 -10.22 14.93
C GLY A 313 -15.86 -9.65 15.01
N HIS A 314 -15.07 -9.78 13.94
CA HIS A 314 -13.75 -9.13 13.85
C HIS A 314 -13.83 -7.62 14.05
N PHE A 315 -14.79 -6.96 13.38
CA PHE A 315 -14.96 -5.51 13.42
C PHE A 315 -15.28 -4.98 14.82
N LEU A 316 -16.22 -5.62 15.51
CA LEU A 316 -16.65 -5.23 16.86
C LEU A 316 -15.52 -5.43 17.87
N THR A 317 -14.82 -6.57 17.81
CA THR A 317 -13.68 -6.81 18.72
C THR A 317 -12.51 -5.88 18.42
N MET A 318 -12.23 -5.56 17.14
CA MET A 318 -11.25 -4.53 16.79
C MET A 318 -11.61 -3.18 17.42
N ARG A 319 -12.87 -2.73 17.30
CA ARG A 319 -13.35 -1.49 17.92
C ARG A 319 -13.23 -1.52 19.45
N GLY A 320 -13.63 -2.63 20.07
CA GLY A 320 -13.51 -2.84 21.52
C GLY A 320 -12.06 -2.81 22.02
N CYS A 321 -11.12 -3.35 21.23
CA CYS A 321 -9.68 -3.29 21.52
C CYS A 321 -9.02 -1.95 21.13
N GLY A 322 -9.78 -0.94 20.72
CA GLY A 322 -9.25 0.39 20.38
C GLY A 322 -8.52 0.48 19.04
N TYR A 323 -8.80 -0.43 18.10
CA TYR A 323 -8.31 -0.30 16.73
C TYR A 323 -8.99 0.89 16.05
N LYS A 324 -8.21 1.64 15.27
CA LYS A 324 -8.64 2.76 14.45
C LYS A 324 -8.87 2.31 13.02
N ASP A 325 -9.59 3.14 12.27
CA ASP A 325 -9.85 2.95 10.84
C ASP A 325 -10.48 1.61 10.46
N THR A 326 -11.28 1.03 11.34
CA THR A 326 -11.90 -0.26 11.06
C THR A 326 -12.91 -0.19 9.91
N SER A 327 -12.91 -1.18 9.03
CA SER A 327 -13.85 -1.31 7.91
C SER A 327 -14.00 -2.75 7.46
N ILE A 328 -15.19 -3.09 6.95
CA ILE A 328 -15.52 -4.38 6.31
C ILE A 328 -15.61 -4.14 4.80
N PHE A 329 -15.15 -5.10 4.01
CA PHE A 329 -15.31 -5.10 2.55
C PHE A 329 -15.48 -6.52 2.02
N PHE A 330 -16.16 -6.66 0.89
CA PHE A 330 -16.35 -7.93 0.20
C PHE A 330 -15.39 -8.05 -0.99
N LEU A 331 -14.73 -9.20 -1.12
CA LEU A 331 -13.83 -9.53 -2.20
C LEU A 331 -14.53 -10.48 -3.18
N PRO A 332 -14.81 -10.05 -4.42
CA PRO A 332 -15.49 -10.88 -5.41
C PRO A 332 -14.79 -12.23 -5.58
N LEU A 333 -15.58 -13.30 -5.69
CA LEU A 333 -15.10 -14.69 -5.82
C LEU A 333 -14.22 -15.22 -4.67
N PHE A 334 -14.10 -14.50 -3.56
CA PHE A 334 -13.24 -14.92 -2.45
C PHE A 334 -13.96 -14.96 -1.11
N GLY A 335 -14.54 -13.84 -0.65
CA GLY A 335 -15.17 -13.78 0.67
C GLY A 335 -15.33 -12.35 1.15
N ALA A 336 -15.38 -12.16 2.46
CA ALA A 336 -15.33 -10.84 3.08
C ALA A 336 -14.04 -10.68 3.88
N ALA A 337 -13.73 -9.45 4.27
CA ALA A 337 -12.61 -9.17 5.15
C ALA A 337 -12.85 -7.90 5.97
N ALA A 338 -12.56 -7.98 7.25
CA ALA A 338 -12.47 -6.85 8.15
C ALA A 338 -11.01 -6.42 8.28
N SER A 339 -10.80 -5.11 8.28
CA SER A 339 -9.51 -4.49 8.50
C SER A 339 -9.61 -3.45 9.60
N GLY A 340 -8.51 -3.21 10.29
CA GLY A 340 -8.36 -2.22 11.34
C GLY A 340 -6.90 -2.03 11.67
N ARG A 341 -6.57 -0.93 12.36
CA ARG A 341 -5.19 -0.58 12.67
C ARG A 341 -4.98 -0.27 14.13
N LYS A 342 -3.94 -0.86 14.71
CA LYS A 342 -3.45 -0.56 16.05
C LYS A 342 -1.96 -0.85 16.10
N ASP A 343 -1.15 0.20 16.30
CA ASP A 343 0.31 0.12 16.25
C ASP A 343 0.88 -0.82 17.33
N ASN A 344 0.30 -0.79 18.52
CA ASN A 344 0.73 -1.56 19.70
C ASN A 344 -0.30 -2.63 20.09
N ALA A 345 -0.88 -3.31 19.11
CA ALA A 345 -1.81 -4.42 19.39
C ALA A 345 -1.09 -5.57 20.10
N THR A 346 -1.59 -5.96 21.27
CA THR A 346 -1.02 -7.08 22.03
C THR A 346 -1.35 -8.41 21.35
N ILE A 347 -0.56 -9.46 21.66
CA ILE A 347 -0.82 -10.81 21.15
C ILE A 347 -2.21 -11.32 21.53
N ARG A 348 -2.69 -10.97 22.73
CA ARG A 348 -4.03 -11.35 23.23
C ARG A 348 -5.12 -10.67 22.43
N GLU A 349 -4.98 -9.37 22.15
CA GLU A 349 -5.95 -8.63 21.36
C GLU A 349 -6.04 -9.15 19.92
N LYS A 350 -4.90 -9.42 19.28
CA LYS A 350 -4.87 -10.03 17.93
C LYS A 350 -5.54 -11.41 17.93
N PHE A 351 -5.23 -12.23 18.93
CA PHE A 351 -5.83 -13.55 19.08
C PHE A 351 -7.36 -13.48 19.28
N LEU A 352 -7.82 -12.58 20.14
CA LEU A 352 -9.26 -12.36 20.37
C LEU A 352 -9.97 -11.87 19.10
N VAL A 353 -9.36 -10.94 18.35
CA VAL A 353 -9.91 -10.53 17.06
C VAL A 353 -10.04 -11.73 16.13
N LEU A 354 -9.00 -12.57 15.99
CA LEU A 354 -9.03 -13.73 15.10
C LEU A 354 -10.08 -14.78 15.48
N LEU A 355 -10.39 -14.98 16.77
CA LEU A 355 -11.47 -15.87 17.19
C LEU A 355 -12.86 -15.24 17.10
N ALA A 356 -12.95 -13.91 17.15
CA ALA A 356 -14.22 -13.20 17.18
C ALA A 356 -15.03 -13.33 15.88
N GLY A 357 -14.40 -13.65 14.75
CA GLY A 357 -15.12 -14.00 13.53
C GLY A 357 -15.75 -15.39 13.60
N PRO A 358 -14.95 -16.46 13.72
CA PRO A 358 -15.46 -17.82 13.63
C PRO A 358 -16.31 -18.28 14.83
N VAL A 359 -15.88 -17.99 16.06
CA VAL A 359 -16.48 -18.59 17.25
C VAL A 359 -17.96 -18.22 17.43
N PRO A 360 -18.39 -16.95 17.29
CA PRO A 360 -19.79 -16.59 17.42
C PRO A 360 -20.69 -17.26 16.38
N GLY A 361 -20.21 -17.43 15.14
CA GLY A 361 -20.98 -18.10 14.09
C GLY A 361 -21.22 -19.58 14.40
N ILE A 362 -20.19 -20.29 14.89
CA ILE A 362 -20.32 -21.68 15.33
C ILE A 362 -21.32 -21.77 16.49
N ILE A 363 -21.15 -20.96 17.53
CA ILE A 363 -22.05 -20.96 18.70
C ILE A 363 -23.49 -20.71 18.28
N LEU A 364 -23.73 -19.74 17.39
CA LEU A 364 -25.06 -19.40 16.93
C LEU A 364 -25.70 -20.53 16.12
N GLY A 365 -24.97 -21.13 15.17
CA GLY A 365 -25.49 -22.24 14.37
C GLY A 365 -25.91 -23.42 15.25
N VAL A 366 -25.12 -23.72 16.28
CA VAL A 366 -25.38 -24.81 17.23
C VAL A 366 -26.55 -24.48 18.15
N ALA A 367 -26.61 -23.25 18.65
CA ALA A 367 -27.72 -22.81 19.48
C ALA A 367 -29.05 -22.92 18.73
N ILE A 368 -29.09 -22.54 17.44
CA ILE A 368 -30.27 -22.69 16.59
C ILE A 368 -30.60 -24.17 16.38
N ALA A 369 -29.60 -25.00 16.07
CA ALA A 369 -29.80 -26.44 15.85
C ALA A 369 -30.36 -27.16 17.09
N LEU A 370 -29.96 -26.75 18.30
CA LEU A 370 -30.43 -27.35 19.55
C LEU A 370 -31.76 -26.76 20.04
N ALA A 371 -32.02 -25.48 19.78
CA ALA A 371 -33.22 -24.79 20.28
C ALA A 371 -34.46 -25.03 19.41
N ILE A 372 -34.29 -25.35 18.12
CA ILE A 372 -35.39 -25.49 17.16
C ILE A 372 -35.49 -26.96 16.71
N PRO A 373 -36.67 -27.60 16.79
CA PRO A 373 -36.85 -28.97 16.32
C PRO A 373 -36.58 -29.12 14.81
N ASP A 374 -35.98 -30.25 14.40
CA ASP A 374 -35.61 -30.54 13.00
C ASP A 374 -36.73 -30.35 11.99
N SER A 375 -37.97 -30.71 12.35
CA SER A 375 -39.14 -30.54 11.47
C SER A 375 -39.40 -29.06 11.16
N LEU A 376 -39.26 -28.19 12.16
CA LEU A 376 -39.44 -26.75 12.04
C LEU A 376 -38.25 -26.09 11.32
N GLN A 377 -37.03 -26.59 11.55
CA GLN A 377 -35.84 -26.13 10.81
C GLN A 377 -36.01 -26.34 9.31
N ARG A 378 -36.52 -27.51 8.88
CA ARG A 378 -36.77 -27.82 7.47
C ARG A 378 -37.86 -26.93 6.88
N SER A 379 -38.99 -26.77 7.57
CA SER A 379 -40.09 -25.93 7.07
C SER A 379 -39.73 -24.46 6.93
N LEU A 380 -38.80 -23.96 7.76
CA LEU A 380 -38.33 -22.57 7.75
C LEU A 380 -37.06 -22.34 6.91
N GLY A 381 -36.50 -23.38 6.29
CA GLY A 381 -35.24 -23.28 5.53
C GLY A 381 -34.00 -22.99 6.40
N LEU A 382 -34.06 -23.24 7.71
CA LEU A 382 -32.97 -22.94 8.64
C LEU A 382 -31.80 -23.92 8.55
N GLN A 383 -31.98 -25.08 7.94
CA GLN A 383 -30.92 -26.08 7.80
C GLN A 383 -29.72 -25.56 7.00
N GLU A 384 -29.95 -24.80 5.94
CA GLU A 384 -28.88 -24.13 5.19
C GLU A 384 -28.18 -23.06 6.04
N VAL A 385 -28.95 -22.26 6.79
CA VAL A 385 -28.39 -21.23 7.67
C VAL A 385 -27.48 -21.83 8.74
N ILE A 386 -27.95 -22.89 9.41
CA ILE A 386 -27.17 -23.64 10.42
C ILE A 386 -25.89 -24.20 9.78
N SER A 387 -26.03 -24.85 8.62
CA SER A 387 -24.90 -25.46 7.92
C SER A 387 -23.85 -24.43 7.54
N PHE A 388 -24.25 -23.28 6.99
CA PHE A 388 -23.32 -22.22 6.61
C PHE A 388 -22.67 -21.58 7.84
N LEU A 389 -23.44 -21.31 8.91
CA LEU A 389 -22.93 -20.79 10.18
C LEU A 389 -21.85 -21.71 10.77
N VAL A 390 -22.03 -23.03 10.73
CA VAL A 390 -21.04 -23.96 11.29
C VAL A 390 -19.88 -24.16 10.31
N ILE A 391 -20.15 -24.52 9.05
CA ILE A 391 -19.12 -24.92 8.08
C ILE A 391 -18.17 -23.77 7.74
N ILE A 392 -18.68 -22.58 7.42
CA ILE A 392 -17.84 -21.44 7.00
C ILE A 392 -16.93 -21.00 8.16
N ASN A 393 -17.49 -20.92 9.36
CA ASN A 393 -16.74 -20.48 10.53
C ASN A 393 -15.76 -21.55 11.02
N TYR A 394 -16.13 -22.83 10.96
CA TYR A 394 -15.22 -23.93 11.25
C TYR A 394 -14.07 -24.00 10.24
N PHE A 395 -14.38 -23.84 8.95
CA PHE A 395 -13.36 -23.76 7.91
C PHE A 395 -12.36 -22.64 8.21
N ASN A 396 -12.83 -21.47 8.65
CA ASN A 396 -11.95 -20.37 9.05
C ASN A 396 -11.08 -20.67 10.29
N LEU A 397 -11.48 -21.60 11.17
CA LEU A 397 -10.62 -22.07 12.27
C LEU A 397 -9.54 -23.04 11.83
N LEU A 398 -9.61 -23.62 10.62
CA LEU A 398 -8.59 -24.54 10.16
C LEU A 398 -7.22 -23.85 10.13
N PRO A 399 -6.14 -24.58 10.45
CA PRO A 399 -4.79 -24.02 10.58
C PRO A 399 -4.16 -23.57 9.24
N ILE A 400 -4.94 -23.25 8.21
CA ILE A 400 -4.47 -23.02 6.83
C ILE A 400 -4.44 -21.52 6.53
N LEU A 401 -3.31 -20.97 6.07
CA LEU A 401 -3.29 -19.58 5.57
C LEU A 401 -4.03 -19.50 4.22
N PRO A 402 -4.86 -18.46 3.98
CA PRO A 402 -4.99 -17.20 4.73
C PRO A 402 -6.11 -17.14 5.79
N LEU A 403 -6.70 -18.27 6.18
CA LEU A 403 -7.81 -18.37 7.15
C LEU A 403 -7.38 -17.94 8.56
N ASP A 404 -8.35 -17.64 9.43
CA ASP A 404 -8.08 -17.13 10.78
C ASP A 404 -7.26 -18.10 11.63
N GLY A 405 -7.53 -19.40 11.56
CA GLY A 405 -6.75 -20.42 12.25
C GLY A 405 -5.28 -20.44 11.80
N GLY A 406 -5.04 -20.29 10.50
CA GLY A 406 -3.68 -20.12 9.95
C GLY A 406 -2.99 -18.86 10.47
N ARG A 407 -3.73 -17.74 10.59
CA ARG A 407 -3.22 -16.48 11.17
C ARG A 407 -2.94 -16.62 12.67
N ILE A 408 -3.74 -17.41 13.40
CA ILE A 408 -3.50 -17.74 14.81
C ILE A 408 -2.18 -18.51 14.94
N LEU A 409 -1.92 -19.50 14.06
CA LEU A 409 -0.64 -20.22 14.07
C LEU A 409 0.55 -19.31 13.71
N ASP A 410 0.39 -18.41 12.74
CA ASP A 410 1.43 -17.42 12.42
C ASP A 410 1.74 -16.52 13.63
N LEU A 411 0.70 -16.02 14.31
CA LEU A 411 0.83 -15.20 15.50
C LEU A 411 1.51 -15.95 16.66
N LEU A 412 1.07 -17.18 16.96
CA LEU A 412 1.49 -17.93 18.15
C LEU A 412 2.79 -18.72 17.97
N ILE A 413 3.07 -19.21 16.76
CA ILE A 413 4.20 -20.12 16.47
C ILE A 413 5.18 -19.47 15.50
N PHE A 414 4.73 -19.13 14.29
CA PHE A 414 5.66 -18.80 13.20
C PHE A 414 6.32 -17.43 13.38
N SER A 415 5.67 -16.50 14.08
CA SER A 415 6.25 -15.23 14.48
C SER A 415 7.55 -15.42 15.26
N ARG A 416 7.71 -16.51 16.03
CA ARG A 416 8.94 -16.83 16.78
C ARG A 416 9.87 -17.78 16.03
N HIS A 417 9.35 -18.65 15.17
CA HIS A 417 10.16 -19.54 14.33
C HIS A 417 9.86 -19.29 12.86
N PRO A 418 10.49 -18.30 12.21
CA PRO A 418 10.03 -17.86 10.89
C PRO A 418 10.19 -18.89 9.77
N TYR A 419 11.07 -19.88 9.93
CA TYR A 419 11.17 -21.00 8.98
C TYR A 419 10.01 -22.00 9.08
N THR A 420 9.28 -22.05 10.21
CA THR A 420 8.12 -22.94 10.32
C THR A 420 6.93 -22.43 9.51
N ASP A 421 6.79 -21.12 9.27
CA ASP A 421 5.85 -20.56 8.27
C ASP A 421 6.11 -21.13 6.87
N VAL A 422 7.39 -21.14 6.46
CA VAL A 422 7.80 -21.64 5.14
C VAL A 422 7.50 -23.13 5.00
N LEU A 423 7.87 -23.93 6.00
CA LEU A 423 7.60 -25.38 6.01
C LEU A 423 6.10 -25.67 6.01
N PHE A 424 5.33 -24.92 6.80
CA PHE A 424 3.88 -25.05 6.87
C PHE A 424 3.22 -24.74 5.53
N LYS A 425 3.63 -23.67 4.84
CA LYS A 425 3.16 -23.33 3.50
C LYS A 425 3.52 -24.41 2.48
N LEU A 426 4.73 -24.96 2.51
CA LEU A 426 5.14 -26.06 1.62
C LEU A 426 4.25 -27.29 1.83
N PHE A 427 3.99 -27.66 3.09
CA PHE A 427 3.09 -28.76 3.42
C PHE A 427 1.66 -28.49 2.93
N ALA A 428 1.12 -27.29 3.19
CA ALA A 428 -0.22 -26.89 2.74
C ALA A 428 -0.35 -26.95 1.22
N VAL A 429 0.66 -26.49 0.47
CA VAL A 429 0.70 -26.61 -0.99
C VAL A 429 0.67 -28.08 -1.42
N GLY A 430 1.49 -28.95 -0.82
CA GLY A 430 1.49 -30.38 -1.12
C GLY A 430 0.12 -31.03 -0.90
N LEU A 431 -0.53 -30.72 0.23
CA LEU A 431 -1.88 -31.21 0.56
C LEU A 431 -2.94 -30.70 -0.43
N LEU A 432 -2.92 -29.40 -0.74
CA LEU A 432 -3.88 -28.79 -1.67
C LEU A 432 -3.70 -29.32 -3.10
N VAL A 433 -2.46 -29.58 -3.51
CA VAL A 433 -2.17 -30.25 -4.80
C VAL A 433 -2.73 -31.66 -4.79
N PHE A 434 -2.46 -32.44 -3.74
CA PHE A 434 -2.97 -33.81 -3.61
C PHE A 434 -4.51 -33.87 -3.69
N ILE A 435 -5.21 -33.02 -2.93
CA ILE A 435 -6.68 -32.93 -2.97
C ILE A 435 -7.15 -32.43 -4.35
N GLY A 436 -6.45 -31.46 -4.93
CA GLY A 436 -6.77 -30.84 -6.21
C GLY A 436 -6.59 -31.74 -7.43
N MET A 437 -5.90 -32.88 -7.29
CA MET A 437 -5.79 -33.90 -8.35
C MET A 437 -7.08 -34.72 -8.53
N SER A 438 -8.02 -34.65 -7.59
CA SER A 438 -9.30 -35.34 -7.72
C SER A 438 -10.24 -34.62 -8.72
N PRO A 439 -11.12 -35.35 -9.44
CA PRO A 439 -12.10 -34.71 -10.31
C PRO A 439 -13.04 -33.78 -9.52
N GLY A 440 -13.23 -32.55 -10.01
CA GLY A 440 -14.13 -31.56 -9.40
C GLY A 440 -13.52 -30.67 -8.30
N THR A 441 -12.25 -30.87 -7.92
CA THR A 441 -11.58 -30.13 -6.83
C THR A 441 -10.52 -29.13 -7.32
N GLY A 442 -10.61 -28.66 -8.57
CA GLY A 442 -9.61 -27.77 -9.18
C GLY A 442 -9.37 -26.43 -8.46
N ILE A 443 -10.33 -25.96 -7.64
CA ILE A 443 -10.18 -24.76 -6.80
C ILE A 443 -9.00 -24.88 -5.81
N PHE A 444 -8.70 -26.08 -5.31
CA PHE A 444 -7.59 -26.29 -4.38
C PHE A 444 -6.24 -26.18 -5.08
N LEU A 445 -6.14 -26.52 -6.37
CA LEU A 445 -4.93 -26.27 -7.18
C LEU A 445 -4.67 -24.77 -7.32
N PHE A 446 -5.73 -23.99 -7.59
CA PHE A 446 -5.63 -22.53 -7.66
C PHE A 446 -5.20 -21.93 -6.31
N LEU A 447 -5.79 -22.36 -5.20
CA LEU A 447 -5.40 -21.92 -3.86
C LEU A 447 -3.95 -22.31 -3.53
N GLY A 448 -3.55 -23.53 -3.88
CA GLY A 448 -2.18 -24.02 -3.73
C GLY A 448 -1.18 -23.17 -4.50
N PHE A 449 -1.51 -22.77 -5.74
CA PHE A 449 -0.70 -21.85 -6.54
C PHE A 449 -0.53 -20.48 -5.86
N LEU A 450 -1.60 -19.89 -5.32
CA LEU A 450 -1.53 -18.62 -4.60
C LEU A 450 -0.62 -18.69 -3.36
N ILE A 451 -0.72 -19.76 -2.58
CA ILE A 451 0.15 -19.98 -1.41
C ILE A 451 1.59 -20.18 -1.87
N ALA A 452 1.84 -21.00 -2.90
CA ALA A 452 3.16 -21.28 -3.43
C ALA A 452 3.87 -19.99 -3.89
N PHE A 453 3.14 -19.06 -4.52
CA PHE A 453 3.67 -17.76 -4.94
C PHE A 453 4.17 -16.89 -3.76
N SER A 454 3.63 -17.08 -2.56
CA SER A 454 4.04 -16.35 -1.35
C SER A 454 5.31 -16.90 -0.69
N ILE A 455 5.68 -18.15 -0.96
CA ILE A 455 6.79 -18.86 -0.28
C ILE A 455 8.14 -18.16 -0.44
N PRO A 456 8.56 -17.70 -1.64
CA PRO A 456 9.85 -16.99 -1.79
C PRO A 456 9.91 -15.69 -0.99
N ALA A 457 8.79 -14.99 -0.79
CA ALA A 457 8.75 -13.81 0.05
C ALA A 457 8.91 -14.18 1.54
N SER A 458 8.15 -15.16 2.02
CA SER A 458 8.27 -15.70 3.38
C SER A 458 9.69 -16.18 3.71
N PHE A 459 10.34 -16.89 2.78
CA PHE A 459 11.70 -17.37 2.96
C PHE A 459 12.70 -16.22 3.11
N ARG A 460 12.57 -15.18 2.27
CA ARG A 460 13.40 -13.97 2.38
C ARG A 460 13.20 -13.27 3.73
N SER A 461 11.96 -13.06 4.16
CA SER A 461 11.65 -12.50 5.49
C SER A 461 12.24 -13.35 6.62
N ALA A 462 12.13 -14.68 6.54
CA ALA A 462 12.65 -15.60 7.55
C ALA A 462 14.18 -15.58 7.66
N LYS A 463 14.88 -15.50 6.51
CA LYS A 463 16.34 -15.36 6.47
C LYS A 463 16.79 -14.08 7.17
N ILE A 464 16.16 -12.95 6.86
CA ILE A 464 16.50 -11.65 7.44
C ILE A 464 16.20 -11.62 8.93
N LEU A 465 15.02 -12.10 9.35
CA LEU A 465 14.63 -12.12 10.76
C LEU A 465 15.58 -12.98 11.62
N LYS A 466 16.12 -14.08 11.07
CA LYS A 466 17.12 -14.91 11.77
C LYS A 466 18.45 -14.18 12.00
N ILE A 467 18.92 -13.40 11.01
CA ILE A 467 20.15 -12.60 11.12
C ILE A 467 19.90 -11.46 12.12
N LEU A 468 18.82 -10.70 11.90
CA LEU A 468 18.46 -9.54 12.69
C LEU A 468 18.33 -9.87 14.19
N ARG A 469 17.75 -11.02 14.55
CA ARG A 469 17.62 -11.45 15.95
C ARG A 469 18.92 -11.79 16.65
N ARG A 470 19.99 -12.09 15.91
CA ARG A 470 21.32 -12.28 16.49
C ARG A 470 21.99 -10.94 16.80
N GLU A 471 21.63 -9.90 16.05
CA GLU A 471 22.28 -8.59 16.08
C GLU A 471 21.49 -7.55 16.89
N LEU A 472 20.16 -7.68 17.02
CA LEU A 472 19.32 -6.76 17.80
C LEU A 472 19.39 -7.04 19.31
N PRO A 473 19.70 -6.03 20.14
CA PRO A 473 19.48 -6.10 21.58
C PRO A 473 17.99 -6.36 21.88
N GLN A 474 17.70 -7.19 22.88
CA GLN A 474 16.33 -7.59 23.23
C GLN A 474 15.45 -6.43 23.76
N SER A 475 16.02 -5.25 23.98
CA SER A 475 15.40 -4.10 24.68
C SER A 475 15.23 -2.84 23.82
N THR A 476 15.35 -2.93 22.49
CA THR A 476 15.15 -1.74 21.62
C THR A 476 13.67 -1.48 21.41
N ASP A 477 13.07 -0.65 22.27
CA ASP A 477 11.69 -0.15 22.12
C ASP A 477 11.56 0.97 21.07
N ASP A 478 12.68 1.57 20.65
CA ASP A 478 12.66 2.60 19.60
C ASP A 478 12.37 1.99 18.22
N SER A 479 11.20 2.33 17.69
CA SER A 479 10.74 1.84 16.40
C SER A 479 11.62 2.28 15.23
N ASP A 480 12.28 3.45 15.30
CA ASP A 480 13.15 3.92 14.22
C ASP A 480 14.49 3.19 14.21
N SER A 481 15.07 2.92 15.38
CA SER A 481 16.24 2.05 15.53
C SER A 481 16.00 0.64 14.99
N VAL A 482 14.82 0.05 15.25
CA VAL A 482 14.46 -1.26 14.69
C VAL A 482 14.35 -1.20 13.17
N LEU A 483 13.70 -0.17 12.61
CA LEU A 483 13.59 0.01 11.16
C LEU A 483 14.98 0.18 10.52
N MET A 484 15.85 0.98 11.13
CA MET A 484 17.24 1.17 10.69
C MET A 484 17.99 -0.16 10.63
N ALA A 485 17.92 -0.96 11.70
CA ALA A 485 18.56 -2.27 11.75
C ALA A 485 18.03 -3.22 10.67
N ILE A 486 16.72 -3.20 10.39
CA ILE A 486 16.13 -4.00 9.31
C ILE A 486 16.69 -3.59 7.94
N PHE A 487 16.72 -2.30 7.63
CA PHE A 487 17.25 -1.80 6.34
C PHE A 487 18.74 -2.10 6.17
N LEU A 488 19.55 -1.92 7.21
CA LEU A 488 20.97 -2.29 7.19
C LEU A 488 21.16 -3.78 6.95
N THR A 489 20.36 -4.63 7.60
CA THR A 489 20.43 -6.08 7.43
C THR A 489 20.00 -6.51 6.02
N LEU A 490 18.98 -5.86 5.44
CA LEU A 490 18.56 -6.09 4.06
C LEU A 490 19.69 -5.78 3.07
N LYS A 491 20.39 -4.65 3.25
CA LYS A 491 21.54 -4.30 2.41
C LYS A 491 22.67 -5.31 2.50
N LYS A 492 23.12 -5.64 3.72
CA LYS A 492 24.17 -6.65 3.96
C LYS A 492 23.82 -8.01 3.35
N SER A 493 22.53 -8.34 3.26
CA SER A 493 22.03 -9.61 2.73
C SER A 493 21.80 -9.61 1.20
N GLY A 494 22.16 -8.55 0.49
CA GLY A 494 22.03 -8.45 -0.97
C GLY A 494 20.65 -7.98 -1.46
N TYR A 495 19.80 -7.43 -0.58
CA TYR A 495 18.46 -6.93 -0.93
C TYR A 495 18.37 -5.40 -1.05
N GLY A 496 19.51 -4.68 -0.98
CA GLY A 496 19.52 -3.21 -1.06
C GLY A 496 18.98 -2.64 -2.38
N SER A 497 19.22 -3.35 -3.48
CA SER A 497 18.80 -2.97 -4.84
C SER A 497 17.34 -3.31 -5.18
N LEU A 498 16.62 -3.99 -4.29
CA LEU A 498 15.20 -4.29 -4.50
C LEU A 498 14.39 -2.99 -4.64
N PRO A 499 13.34 -2.97 -5.49
CA PRO A 499 12.43 -1.83 -5.58
C PRO A 499 11.86 -1.46 -4.22
N PHE A 500 11.70 -0.17 -3.96
CA PHE A 500 11.27 0.32 -2.65
C PHE A 500 9.95 -0.30 -2.19
N ALA A 501 8.98 -0.46 -3.10
CA ALA A 501 7.71 -1.11 -2.80
C ALA A 501 7.85 -2.57 -2.33
N GLN A 502 8.88 -3.28 -2.78
CA GLN A 502 9.19 -4.64 -2.28
C GLN A 502 9.83 -4.58 -0.91
N LYS A 503 10.83 -3.68 -0.72
CA LYS A 503 11.46 -3.45 0.57
C LYS A 503 10.44 -3.04 1.63
N TYR A 504 9.55 -2.11 1.32
CA TYR A 504 8.46 -1.67 2.20
C TYR A 504 7.62 -2.84 2.73
N ARG A 505 7.17 -3.74 1.84
CA ARG A 505 6.39 -4.93 2.25
C ARG A 505 7.18 -5.87 3.15
N MET A 506 8.45 -6.11 2.82
CA MET A 506 9.33 -6.97 3.64
C MET A 506 9.60 -6.35 5.00
N VAL A 507 9.96 -5.07 5.05
CA VAL A 507 10.24 -4.34 6.30
C VAL A 507 9.00 -4.29 7.18
N LYS A 508 7.81 -4.07 6.60
CA LYS A 508 6.54 -4.07 7.33
C LYS A 508 6.26 -5.42 8.00
N ASP A 509 6.43 -6.53 7.26
CA ASP A 509 6.28 -7.91 7.77
C ASP A 509 7.32 -8.21 8.87
N ILE A 510 8.60 -7.92 8.62
CA ILE A 510 9.69 -8.16 9.58
C ILE A 510 9.49 -7.35 10.87
N ALA A 511 9.18 -6.05 10.76
CA ALA A 511 8.94 -5.18 11.91
C ALA A 511 7.75 -5.66 12.76
N GLN A 512 6.68 -6.13 12.11
CA GLN A 512 5.55 -6.74 12.80
C GLN A 512 5.95 -8.02 13.54
N ARG A 513 6.69 -8.92 12.89
CA ARG A 513 7.16 -10.18 13.50
C ARG A 513 8.14 -9.95 14.66
N CYS A 514 8.97 -8.92 14.59
CA CYS A 514 9.82 -8.50 15.71
C CYS A 514 8.96 -8.18 16.93
N ARG A 515 7.98 -7.29 16.79
CA ARG A 515 7.06 -6.91 17.88
C ARG A 515 6.31 -8.10 18.48
N GLU A 516 5.80 -8.99 17.64
CA GLU A 516 5.04 -10.16 18.09
C GLU A 516 5.90 -11.17 18.88
N SER A 517 7.21 -11.24 18.57
CA SER A 517 8.13 -12.21 19.15
C SER A 517 8.52 -11.97 20.62
N HIS A 518 8.27 -10.77 21.15
CA HIS A 518 8.59 -10.39 22.55
C HIS A 518 7.60 -10.93 23.60
N SER A 519 6.51 -11.59 23.18
CA SER A 519 5.53 -12.17 24.11
C SER A 519 6.07 -13.39 24.87
N SER A 520 5.65 -13.55 26.13
CA SER A 520 6.08 -14.67 26.98
C SER A 520 5.57 -16.02 26.46
N TRP A 521 6.39 -17.05 26.58
CA TRP A 521 6.07 -18.40 26.11
C TRP A 521 4.82 -18.99 26.79
N GLY A 522 4.65 -18.72 28.10
CA GLY A 522 3.47 -19.15 28.85
C GLY A 522 2.16 -18.56 28.30
N THR A 523 2.16 -17.29 27.88
CA THR A 523 0.98 -16.68 27.25
C THR A 523 0.65 -17.38 25.93
N ARG A 524 1.65 -17.69 25.12
CA ARG A 524 1.44 -18.35 23.82
C ARG A 524 0.89 -19.77 23.97
N LEU A 525 1.40 -20.55 24.92
CA LEU A 525 0.88 -21.89 25.19
C LEU A 525 -0.57 -21.86 25.65
N LEU A 526 -0.93 -20.94 26.54
CA LEU A 526 -2.31 -20.77 26.99
C LEU A 526 -3.23 -20.44 25.82
N LEU A 527 -2.85 -19.48 24.96
CA LEU A 527 -3.63 -19.12 23.78
C LEU A 527 -3.71 -20.26 22.76
N LEU A 528 -2.64 -21.05 22.60
CA LEU A 528 -2.65 -22.22 21.74
C LEU A 528 -3.63 -23.28 22.28
N GLY A 529 -3.65 -23.52 23.59
CA GLY A 529 -4.61 -24.41 24.24
C GLY A 529 -6.06 -23.98 24.00
N VAL A 530 -6.34 -22.67 24.14
CA VAL A 530 -7.68 -22.12 23.83
C VAL A 530 -8.04 -22.33 22.35
N TYR A 531 -7.11 -22.09 21.43
CA TYR A 531 -7.34 -22.31 20.00
C TYR A 531 -7.62 -23.78 19.69
N LEU A 532 -6.84 -24.71 20.24
CA LEU A 532 -7.05 -26.15 20.05
C LEU A 532 -8.40 -26.59 20.62
N MET A 533 -8.83 -26.04 21.76
CA MET A 533 -10.16 -26.28 22.32
C MET A 533 -11.26 -25.80 21.37
N CYS A 534 -11.13 -24.62 20.78
CA CYS A 534 -12.08 -24.12 19.77
C CYS A 534 -12.09 -24.97 18.50
N LEU A 535 -10.91 -25.40 18.01
CA LEU A 535 -10.78 -26.20 16.80
C LEU A 535 -11.36 -27.61 16.97
N PHE A 536 -10.99 -28.33 18.03
CA PHE A 536 -11.50 -29.69 18.25
C PHE A 536 -12.93 -29.68 18.81
N GLY A 537 -13.27 -28.72 19.67
CA GLY A 537 -14.65 -28.52 20.11
C GLY A 537 -15.56 -28.21 18.92
N GLY A 538 -15.14 -27.31 18.03
CA GLY A 538 -15.85 -27.01 16.80
C GLY A 538 -16.02 -28.22 15.88
N LEU A 539 -15.03 -29.12 15.82
CA LEU A 539 -15.12 -30.36 15.02
C LEU A 539 -16.19 -31.31 15.58
N VAL A 540 -16.15 -31.58 16.89
CA VAL A 540 -17.15 -32.44 17.56
C VAL A 540 -18.54 -31.87 17.36
N ILE A 541 -18.69 -30.56 17.57
CA ILE A 541 -19.94 -29.84 17.43
C ILE A 541 -20.45 -29.90 16.00
N ALA A 542 -19.61 -29.61 15.00
CA ALA A 542 -19.99 -29.66 13.59
C ALA A 542 -20.46 -31.07 13.19
N PHE A 543 -19.76 -32.11 13.67
CA PHE A 543 -20.12 -33.50 13.43
C PHE A 543 -21.48 -33.84 14.04
N VAL A 544 -21.76 -33.40 15.27
CA VAL A 544 -23.05 -33.64 15.95
C VAL A 544 -24.20 -32.88 15.28
N THR A 545 -23.98 -31.64 14.82
CA THR A 545 -25.03 -30.83 14.19
C THR A 545 -25.34 -31.21 12.74
N LEU A 546 -24.39 -31.81 12.02
CA LEU A 546 -24.52 -32.10 10.58
C LEU A 546 -24.88 -33.55 10.27
N LEU A 547 -24.76 -34.46 11.24
CA LEU A 547 -25.26 -35.82 11.06
C LEU A 547 -26.80 -35.82 11.10
N PRO A 548 -27.47 -36.56 10.20
CA PRO A 548 -28.90 -36.74 10.30
C PRO A 548 -29.21 -37.40 11.65
N GLN A 549 -30.00 -36.73 12.48
CA GLN A 549 -30.54 -37.39 13.67
C GLN A 549 -31.42 -38.53 13.16
N SER A 550 -30.98 -39.77 13.39
CA SER A 550 -31.81 -40.94 13.16
C SER A 550 -33.04 -40.79 14.06
N SER A 551 -34.17 -40.46 13.43
CA SER A 551 -35.49 -40.39 14.02
C SER A 551 -35.86 -41.70 14.71
#